data_AF-A0A157Z2R9-F1
#
_entry.id   AF-A0A157Z2R9-F1
#
_cell.length_a   1.000
_cell.length_b   1.000
_cell.length_c   1.000
_cell.angle_alpha   90.00
_cell.angle_beta   90.00
_cell.angle_gamma   90.00
#
_symmetry.space_group_name_H-M   'P 1'
#
loop_
_entity.id
_entity.type
_entity.pdbx_description
1 polymer ?
#
loop_
_entity_poly.entity_id
_entity_poly.type
_entity_poly.pdbx_seq_one_letter_code
_entity_poly.pdbx_strand_id
1 'polypeptide(L)'
;MDIRTFDSSALSRALDGGSPRRRETRHCETRHCVAFDLTVPGLDSSAAREVLSYAFGAGTQAYIVGTSRLHDCTTLYVETDSEDINDVIGTLTAHFPNATLGRVTRVTRVTRH
;
A
#
# COMPACT_ATOMS: atom_id res chain seq x y z
N MET A 1 -43.80 -55.12 -23.18
CA MET A 1 -43.47 -55.17 -24.62
C MET A 1 -43.89 -53.82 -25.16
N ASP A 2 -43.01 -52.90 -25.57
CA ASP A 2 -41.77 -53.09 -26.32
C ASP A 2 -40.67 -52.07 -25.96
N ILE A 3 -39.43 -52.54 -26.09
CA ILE A 3 -38.17 -51.79 -26.02
C ILE A 3 -37.89 -51.20 -27.41
N ARG A 4 -37.49 -49.93 -27.50
CA ARG A 4 -36.68 -49.43 -28.63
C ARG A 4 -35.61 -48.44 -28.17
N THR A 5 -34.41 -48.98 -28.03
CA THR A 5 -33.13 -48.29 -28.15
C THR A 5 -32.99 -47.70 -29.55
N PHE A 6 -32.57 -46.44 -29.64
CA PHE A 6 -31.75 -45.98 -30.77
C PHE A 6 -30.69 -45.03 -30.24
N ASP A 7 -29.46 -45.48 -30.43
CA ASP A 7 -28.20 -44.83 -30.12
C ASP A 7 -27.82 -43.79 -31.18
N SER A 8 -26.83 -43.00 -30.80
CA SER A 8 -25.79 -42.41 -31.66
C SER A 8 -25.94 -40.98 -32.20
N SER A 9 -24.86 -40.24 -31.88
CA SER A 9 -24.17 -39.27 -32.73
C SER A 9 -24.56 -37.80 -32.60
N ALA A 10 -24.08 -37.17 -31.52
CA ALA A 10 -23.67 -35.76 -31.56
C ALA A 10 -22.18 -35.65 -31.21
N LEU A 11 -21.33 -36.12 -32.12
CA LEU A 11 -19.92 -35.71 -32.19
C LEU A 11 -19.87 -34.24 -32.64
N SER A 12 -20.00 -33.31 -31.69
CA SER A 12 -19.66 -31.91 -31.94
C SER A 12 -18.15 -31.75 -31.88
N ARG A 13 -17.52 -31.98 -33.03
CA ARG A 13 -16.18 -31.50 -33.36
C ARG A 13 -16.18 -29.97 -33.25
N ALA A 14 -15.70 -29.44 -32.14
CA ALA A 14 -15.23 -28.06 -32.06
C ALA A 14 -13.70 -28.10 -32.09
N LEU A 15 -13.17 -28.05 -33.31
CA LEU A 15 -11.81 -27.60 -33.58
C LEU A 15 -11.81 -26.07 -33.39
N ASP A 16 -11.78 -25.61 -32.14
CA ASP A 16 -11.46 -24.21 -31.85
C ASP A 16 -10.10 -24.15 -31.18
N GLY A 17 -9.09 -23.99 -32.05
CA GLY A 17 -7.76 -23.60 -31.68
C GLY A 17 -7.79 -22.19 -31.11
N GLY A 18 -7.96 -22.08 -29.80
CA GLY A 18 -7.77 -20.87 -29.04
C GLY A 18 -7.27 -21.25 -27.67
N SER A 19 -5.93 -21.30 -27.51
CA SER A 19 -5.31 -21.36 -26.18
C SER A 19 -6.05 -20.40 -25.25
N PRO A 20 -6.48 -20.83 -24.05
CA PRO A 20 -6.87 -19.85 -23.06
C PRO A 20 -5.61 -19.04 -22.84
N ARG A 21 -5.60 -17.78 -23.31
CA ARG A 21 -4.65 -16.81 -22.81
C ARG A 21 -4.84 -16.86 -21.31
N ARG A 22 -3.89 -17.52 -20.65
CA ARG A 22 -3.67 -17.50 -19.22
C ARG A 22 -3.76 -16.03 -18.85
N ARG A 23 -4.95 -15.59 -18.45
CA ARG A 23 -5.13 -14.37 -17.67
C ARG A 23 -4.43 -14.75 -16.39
N GLU A 24 -3.11 -14.57 -16.40
CA GLU A 24 -2.33 -14.37 -15.21
C GLU A 24 -2.99 -13.14 -14.59
N THR A 25 -3.98 -13.39 -13.74
CA THR A 25 -4.48 -12.45 -12.76
C THR A 25 -3.26 -12.11 -11.95
N ARG A 26 -2.49 -11.12 -12.41
CA ARG A 26 -1.51 -10.42 -11.59
C ARG A 26 -2.31 -9.99 -10.38
N HIS A 27 -2.11 -10.68 -9.26
CA HIS A 27 -2.80 -10.39 -8.02
C HIS A 27 -2.35 -8.99 -7.63
N CYS A 28 -3.15 -7.99 -8.03
CA CYS A 28 -2.96 -6.62 -7.61
C CYS A 28 -3.60 -6.55 -6.24
N GLU A 29 -2.76 -6.52 -5.20
CA GLU A 29 -3.26 -6.30 -3.86
C GLU A 29 -3.49 -4.80 -3.69
N THR A 30 -4.73 -4.43 -3.35
CA THR A 30 -5.10 -3.05 -3.05
C THR A 30 -5.19 -2.92 -1.54
N ARG A 31 -4.30 -2.14 -0.93
CA ARG A 31 -4.29 -1.85 0.51
C ARG A 31 -4.63 -0.41 0.76
N HIS A 32 -5.33 -0.15 1.86
CA HIS A 32 -5.48 1.20 2.35
C HIS A 32 -4.29 1.54 3.24
N CYS A 33 -3.87 2.79 3.22
CA CYS A 33 -2.71 3.27 3.95
C CYS A 33 -3.01 4.70 4.43
N VAL A 34 -2.38 5.11 5.51
CA VAL A 34 -2.38 6.49 5.97
C VAL A 34 -1.10 7.17 5.50
N ALA A 35 -1.28 8.30 4.83
CA ALA A 35 -0.21 9.21 4.46
C ALA A 35 -0.36 10.56 5.17
N PHE A 36 0.75 11.17 5.56
CA PHE A 36 0.72 12.43 6.29
C PHE A 36 1.98 13.27 6.10
N ASP A 37 1.84 14.57 6.34
CA ASP A 37 2.98 15.48 6.47
C ASP A 37 3.42 15.52 7.94
N LEU A 38 4.72 15.40 8.20
CA LEU A 38 5.33 15.45 9.53
C LEU A 38 6.44 16.50 9.54
N THR A 39 6.30 17.52 10.37
CA THR A 39 7.37 18.49 10.61
C THR A 39 8.07 18.16 11.93
N VAL A 40 9.37 17.87 11.84
CA VAL A 40 10.20 17.47 12.98
C VAL A 40 11.27 18.55 13.25
N PRO A 41 11.25 19.19 14.43
CA PRO A 41 12.29 20.15 14.81
C PRO A 41 13.56 19.45 15.30
N GLY A 42 14.73 20.01 14.99
CA GLY A 42 16.04 19.57 15.49
C GLY A 42 16.51 18.19 15.00
N LEU A 43 15.75 17.55 14.10
CA LEU A 43 16.12 16.28 13.49
C LEU A 43 16.46 16.47 12.01
N ASP A 44 17.63 15.97 11.66
CA ASP A 44 18.03 15.77 10.28
C ASP A 44 17.14 14.73 9.60
N SER A 45 16.99 14.88 8.29
CA SER A 45 16.14 14.00 7.48
C SER A 45 16.51 12.52 7.53
N SER A 46 17.79 12.17 7.71
CA SER A 46 18.24 10.77 7.84
C SER A 46 17.77 10.16 9.15
N ALA A 47 17.99 10.86 10.27
CA ALA A 47 17.58 10.41 11.59
C ALA A 47 16.05 10.31 11.69
N ALA A 48 15.31 11.28 11.14
CA ALA A 48 13.84 11.21 11.09
C ALA A 48 13.34 9.97 10.32
N ARG A 49 13.98 9.64 9.18
CA ARG A 49 13.64 8.44 8.39
C ARG A 49 13.92 7.13 9.13
N GLU A 50 15.04 7.06 9.85
CA GLU A 50 15.39 5.88 10.64
C GLU A 50 14.37 5.62 11.73
N VAL A 51 13.98 6.67 12.48
CA VAL A 51 12.95 6.57 13.52
C VAL A 51 11.60 6.19 12.91
N LEU A 52 11.21 6.75 11.75
CA LEU A 52 9.98 6.38 11.06
C LEU A 52 9.97 4.91 10.62
N SER A 53 11.09 4.42 10.07
CA SER A 53 11.24 3.02 9.67
C SER A 53 11.16 2.07 10.88
N TYR A 54 11.76 2.48 12.01
CA TYR A 54 11.66 1.73 13.26
C TYR A 54 10.24 1.72 13.83
N ALA A 55 9.57 2.86 13.84
CA ALA A 55 8.26 3.05 14.48
C ALA A 55 7.10 2.40 13.68
N PHE A 56 7.14 2.52 12.35
CA PHE A 56 6.06 2.02 11.47
C PHE A 56 6.44 0.77 10.67
N GLY A 57 7.70 0.34 10.73
CA GLY A 57 8.21 -0.82 10.02
C GLY A 57 8.76 -0.51 8.61
N ALA A 58 9.40 -1.52 8.02
CA ALA A 58 10.21 -1.40 6.80
C ALA A 58 9.43 -1.03 5.52
N GLY A 59 8.10 -1.14 5.51
CA GLY A 59 7.26 -0.73 4.38
C GLY A 59 6.96 0.78 4.34
N THR A 60 7.32 1.49 5.40
CA THR A 60 7.14 2.95 5.54
C THR A 60 8.05 3.71 4.59
N GLN A 61 7.48 4.68 3.89
CA GLN A 61 8.21 5.53 2.97
C GLN A 61 8.14 6.97 3.43
N ALA A 62 9.29 7.63 3.51
CA ALA A 62 9.39 9.00 3.99
C ALA A 62 10.20 9.87 3.02
N TYR A 63 9.54 10.87 2.46
CA TYR A 63 10.06 11.77 1.44
C TYR A 63 10.25 13.16 2.05
N ILE A 64 11.39 13.79 1.80
CA ILE A 64 11.61 15.16 2.28
C ILE A 64 10.80 16.10 1.41
N VAL A 65 9.90 16.85 2.02
CA VAL A 65 9.09 17.89 1.35
C VAL A 65 9.77 19.25 1.49
N GLY A 66 10.45 19.48 2.61
CA GLY A 66 11.20 20.71 2.83
C GLY A 66 12.09 20.65 4.06
N THR A 67 13.12 21.49 4.06
CA THR A 67 13.97 21.75 5.22
C THR A 67 14.06 23.25 5.42
N SER A 68 13.90 23.70 6.66
CA SER A 68 14.07 25.10 7.03
C SER A 68 15.24 25.23 7.99
N ARG A 69 16.32 25.86 7.52
CA ARG A 69 17.49 26.15 8.37
C ARG A 69 17.22 27.26 9.39
N LEU A 70 16.30 28.18 9.08
CA LEU A 70 15.95 29.29 9.98
C LEU A 70 15.24 28.79 11.24
N HIS A 71 14.42 27.76 11.08
CA HIS A 71 13.62 27.18 12.17
C HIS A 71 14.14 25.81 12.62
N ASP A 72 15.27 25.38 12.07
CA ASP A 72 15.89 24.09 12.32
C ASP A 72 14.88 22.93 12.27
N CYS A 73 14.11 22.84 11.18
CA CYS A 73 13.07 21.83 11.05
C CYS A 73 13.06 21.16 9.67
N THR A 74 12.69 19.88 9.68
CA THR A 74 12.53 19.06 8.47
C THR A 74 11.08 18.65 8.36
N THR A 75 10.48 18.85 7.18
CA THR A 75 9.14 18.36 6.85
C THR A 75 9.23 17.18 5.91
N LEU A 76 8.59 16.08 6.30
CA LEU A 76 8.53 14.83 5.54
C LEU A 76 7.09 14.51 5.16
N TYR A 77 6.88 14.02 3.96
CA TYR A 77 5.67 13.30 3.58
C TYR A 77 5.92 11.82 3.82
N VAL A 78 5.07 11.21 4.65
CA VAL A 78 5.22 9.83 5.13
C VAL A 78 4.03 9.03 4.64
N GLU A 79 4.29 7.89 4.02
CA GLU A 79 3.30 6.86 3.74
C GLU A 79 3.58 5.65 4.62
N THR A 80 2.58 5.23 5.39
CA THR A 80 2.66 4.09 6.31
C THR A 80 1.85 2.92 5.79
N ASP A 81 2.12 1.72 6.29
CA ASP A 81 1.27 0.55 6.05
C ASP A 81 0.07 0.49 7.02
N SER A 82 -0.07 1.45 7.95
CA SER A 82 -1.20 1.52 8.87
C SER A 82 -2.47 1.99 8.15
N GLU A 83 -3.60 1.38 8.50
CA GLU A 83 -4.93 1.79 8.04
C GLU A 83 -5.66 2.70 9.03
N ASP A 84 -5.22 2.74 10.29
CA ASP A 84 -5.83 3.52 11.38
C ASP A 84 -4.99 4.76 11.72
N ILE A 85 -5.65 5.92 11.69
CA ILE A 85 -5.05 7.20 12.06
C ILE A 85 -4.72 7.27 13.56
N ASN A 86 -5.48 6.60 14.42
CA ASN A 86 -5.24 6.61 15.87
C ASN A 86 -3.92 5.89 16.19
N ASP A 87 -3.64 4.78 15.51
CA ASP A 87 -2.36 4.06 15.64
C ASP A 87 -1.19 4.93 15.15
N VAL A 88 -1.40 5.71 14.08
CA VAL A 88 -0.41 6.68 13.58
C VAL A 88 -0.14 7.76 14.62
N ILE A 89 -1.19 8.38 15.17
CA ILE A 89 -1.06 9.43 16.20
C ILE A 89 -0.36 8.86 17.43
N GLY A 90 -0.79 7.69 17.93
CA GLY A 90 -0.17 7.02 19.08
C GLY A 90 1.33 6.79 18.86
N THR A 91 1.69 6.21 17.72
CA THR A 91 3.08 5.97 17.33
C THR A 91 3.88 7.27 17.24
N LEU A 92 3.34 8.31 16.60
CA LEU A 92 4.03 9.60 16.49
C LEU A 92 4.26 10.25 17.86
N THR A 93 3.27 10.23 18.74
CA THR A 93 3.41 10.81 20.09
C THR A 93 4.44 10.07 20.95
N ALA A 94 4.66 8.77 20.71
CA ALA A 94 5.66 7.99 21.42
C ALA A 94 7.10 8.27 20.95
N HIS A 95 7.30 8.52 19.66
CA HIS A 95 8.64 8.63 19.05
C HIS A 95 9.05 10.06 18.69
N PHE A 96 8.10 10.98 18.53
CA PHE A 96 8.31 12.35 18.09
C PHE A 96 7.56 13.34 18.99
N PRO A 97 7.99 13.54 20.25
CA PRO A 97 7.25 14.33 21.25
C PRO A 97 7.08 15.81 20.87
N ASN A 98 7.95 16.34 20.00
CA ASN A 98 7.94 17.73 19.56
C ASN A 98 7.58 17.91 18.09
N ALA A 99 7.14 16.85 17.39
CA ALA A 99 6.78 16.96 15.99
C ALA A 99 5.35 17.49 15.79
N THR A 100 5.14 18.16 14.66
CA THR A 100 3.82 18.59 14.22
C THR A 100 3.30 17.66 13.14
N LEU A 101 2.13 17.07 13.38
CA LEU A 101 1.38 16.33 12.38
C LEU A 101 0.58 17.32 11.53
N GLY A 102 0.86 17.34 10.23
CA GLY A 102 0.19 18.18 9.25
C GLY A 102 -1.02 17.48 8.63
N ARG A 103 -1.20 17.67 7.32
CA ARG A 103 -2.29 17.05 6.57
C ARG A 103 -2.20 15.53 6.67
N VAL A 104 -3.33 14.88 6.94
CA VAL A 104 -3.47 13.42 6.93
C VAL A 104 -4.44 13.02 5.83
N THR A 105 -4.07 12.03 5.03
CA THR A 105 -4.84 11.54 3.90
C THR A 105 -4.86 10.01 3.92
N ARG A 106 -6.03 9.42 3.67
CA ARG A 106 -6.12 7.98 3.40
C ARG A 106 -5.78 7.74 1.93
N VAL A 107 -4.74 6.96 1.67
CA VAL A 107 -4.29 6.61 0.32
C VAL A 107 -4.57 5.14 0.05
N THR A 108 -4.73 4.80 -1.23
CA THR A 108 -4.93 3.43 -1.68
C THR A 108 -3.73 3.00 -2.49
N ARG A 109 -3.02 1.99 -2.00
CA ARG A 109 -1.78 1.50 -2.58
C ARG A 109 -2.06 0.22 -3.34
N VAL A 110 -1.68 0.20 -4.62
CA VAL A 110 -1.82 -0.99 -5.48
C VAL A 110 -0.45 -1.59 -5.69
N THR A 111 -0.19 -2.71 -5.03
CA THR A 111 1.08 -3.44 -5.17
C THR A 111 0.88 -4.53 -6.21
N ARG A 112 1.75 -4.57 -7.22
CA ARG A 112 1.75 -5.63 -8.24
C ARG A 112 2.85 -6.63 -7.90
N HIS A 113 2.44 -7.87 -7.63
CA HIS A 113 3.35 -9.02 -7.53
C HIS A 113 3.67 -9.61 -8.90
#